data_AF-A0A286U343-F1
#
_entry.id   AF-A0A286U343-F1
#
_cell.length_a   1.000
_cell.length_b   1.000
_cell.length_c   1.000
_cell.angle_alpha   90.00
_cell.angle_beta   90.00
_cell.angle_gamma   90.00
#
_symmetry.space_group_name_H-M   'P 1'
#
loop_
_entity.id
_entity.type
_entity.pdbx_description
1 polymer ?
#
loop_
_entity_poly.entity_id
_entity_poly.type
_entity_poly.pdbx_seq_one_letter_code
_entity_poly.pdbx_strand_id
1 'polypeptide(L)'
;MYTPSGGVTKTGKGLFGGAFIKHFPLIPVEDDGRLHNPRFRENFIERMFVLKRWQKLKKKGASMKGLIDFHTDHKLLIMAHSPKHYSLLGTLIANTKKNKRENLFSEYIRNLMEGLKLIATVKKNTNALQHIQGYFKKHLTSDEKQELLGTIESYRKEFIPLVVPVTLLNHYVRKFNISYLERQYYLKPHPVELMLRNHV
;
A
#
# COMPACT_ATOMS: atom_id res chain seq x y z
N MET A 1 31.52 2.79 -9.91
CA MET A 1 32.85 3.39 -10.17
C MET A 1 33.67 3.15 -8.92
N TYR A 2 34.88 2.61 -9.05
CA TYR A 2 35.76 2.33 -7.91
C TYR A 2 36.32 3.63 -7.33
N THR A 3 36.38 3.75 -6.01
CA THR A 3 37.16 4.80 -5.33
C THR A 3 38.59 4.31 -5.08
N PRO A 4 39.56 5.24 -4.91
CA PRO A 4 40.98 4.91 -4.67
C PRO A 4 41.27 4.10 -3.40
N SER A 5 40.26 3.82 -2.56
CA SER A 5 40.36 3.10 -1.30
C SER A 5 39.86 1.64 -1.35
N GLY A 6 39.66 1.04 -2.54
CA GLY A 6 39.28 -0.37 -2.67
C GLY A 6 37.86 -0.73 -2.19
N GLY A 7 37.10 0.25 -1.69
CA GLY A 7 35.70 0.09 -1.33
C GLY A 7 34.80 0.05 -2.58
N VAL A 8 34.11 -1.08 -2.79
CA VAL A 8 33.05 -1.17 -3.80
C VAL A 8 31.88 -0.32 -3.32
N THR A 9 31.71 0.86 -3.90
CA THR A 9 30.46 1.62 -3.77
C THR A 9 29.37 0.91 -4.59
N LYS A 10 28.57 0.06 -3.93
CA LYS A 10 27.38 -0.59 -4.52
C LYS A 10 26.21 0.39 -4.68
N THR A 11 26.44 1.56 -5.27
CA THR A 11 25.40 2.61 -5.41
C THR A 11 24.80 2.67 -6.82
N GLY A 12 25.08 1.69 -7.69
CA GLY A 12 24.54 1.60 -9.05
C GLY A 12 23.81 0.29 -9.32
N LYS A 13 22.71 0.37 -10.09
CA LYS A 13 22.09 -0.82 -10.70
C LYS A 13 23.10 -1.45 -11.65
N GLY A 14 23.54 -2.69 -11.39
CA GLY A 14 24.39 -3.42 -12.33
C GLY A 14 23.73 -3.53 -13.71
N LEU A 15 24.53 -3.73 -14.78
CA LEU A 15 24.07 -3.74 -16.17
C LEU A 15 22.80 -4.59 -16.39
N PHE A 16 22.77 -5.80 -15.82
CA PHE A 16 21.61 -6.69 -15.86
C PHE A 16 20.39 -6.14 -15.11
N GLY A 17 20.56 -5.65 -13.89
CA GLY A 17 19.46 -5.08 -13.10
C GLY A 17 18.88 -3.83 -13.75
N GLY A 18 19.73 -3.00 -14.37
CA GLY A 18 19.31 -1.85 -15.16
C GLY A 18 18.48 -2.25 -16.39
N ALA A 19 18.97 -3.22 -17.17
CA ALA A 19 18.26 -3.74 -18.34
C ALA A 19 16.92 -4.38 -17.97
N PHE A 20 16.87 -5.18 -16.89
CA PHE A 20 15.65 -5.82 -16.41
C PHE A 20 14.59 -4.79 -16.02
N ILE A 21 14.95 -3.76 -15.24
CA ILE A 21 13.99 -2.71 -14.83
C ILE A 21 13.48 -1.92 -16.03
N LYS A 22 14.34 -1.68 -17.03
CA LYS A 22 13.94 -1.00 -18.28
C LYS A 22 12.93 -1.84 -19.07
N HIS A 23 13.14 -3.16 -19.15
CA HIS A 23 12.28 -4.06 -19.91
C HIS A 23 10.98 -4.43 -19.17
N PHE A 24 11.03 -4.51 -17.84
CA PHE A 24 9.91 -4.90 -16.99
C PHE A 24 9.59 -3.82 -15.93
N PRO A 25 9.12 -2.62 -16.35
CA PRO A 25 8.96 -1.48 -15.47
C PRO A 25 7.90 -1.66 -14.37
N LEU A 26 6.99 -2.62 -14.54
CA LEU A 26 5.94 -2.93 -13.57
C LEU A 26 6.34 -4.03 -12.57
N ILE A 27 7.41 -4.78 -12.83
CA ILE A 27 7.84 -5.85 -11.91
C ILE A 27 8.57 -5.21 -10.73
N PRO A 28 8.13 -5.48 -9.48
CA PRO A 28 8.86 -5.06 -8.29
C PRO A 28 10.27 -5.63 -8.32
N VAL A 29 11.26 -4.77 -8.16
CA VAL A 29 12.67 -5.14 -7.95
C VAL A 29 13.13 -4.47 -6.67
N GLU A 30 13.95 -5.17 -5.90
CA GLU A 30 14.63 -4.66 -4.71
C GLU A 30 16.04 -5.26 -4.63
N ASP A 31 16.95 -4.53 -3.98
CA ASP A 31 18.30 -5.02 -3.71
C ASP A 31 18.30 -5.99 -2.53
N ASP A 32 19.05 -7.10 -2.64
CA ASP A 32 19.13 -8.14 -1.61
C ASP A 32 19.59 -7.58 -0.25
N GLY A 33 20.58 -6.69 -0.25
CA GLY A 33 21.05 -6.00 0.96
C GLY A 33 19.95 -5.15 1.61
N ARG A 34 19.10 -4.52 0.79
CA ARG A 34 17.96 -3.73 1.29
C ARG A 34 16.82 -4.59 1.82
N LEU A 35 16.66 -5.82 1.33
CA LEU A 35 15.66 -6.76 1.85
C LEU A 35 15.97 -7.21 3.29
N HIS A 36 17.17 -6.99 3.83
CA HIS A 36 17.42 -7.16 5.26
C HIS A 36 16.69 -6.12 6.12
N ASN A 37 16.43 -4.92 5.59
CA ASN A 37 15.63 -3.93 6.29
C ASN A 37 14.13 -4.27 6.20
N PRO A 38 13.42 -4.40 7.32
CA PRO A 38 12.01 -4.77 7.35
C PRO A 38 11.11 -3.86 6.50
N ARG A 39 11.37 -2.55 6.46
CA ARG A 39 10.52 -1.59 5.72
C ARG A 39 10.63 -1.76 4.21
N PHE A 40 11.83 -2.00 3.69
CA PHE A 40 12.01 -2.29 2.27
C PHE A 40 11.43 -3.66 1.91
N ARG A 41 11.63 -4.67 2.76
CA ARG A 41 11.06 -6.01 2.59
C ARG A 41 9.53 -5.98 2.54
N GLU A 42 8.89 -5.32 3.50
CA GLU A 42 7.43 -5.15 3.54
C GLU A 42 6.93 -4.48 2.26
N ASN A 43 7.52 -3.36 1.87
CA ASN A 43 7.11 -2.65 0.66
C ASN A 43 7.28 -3.48 -0.62
N PHE A 44 8.37 -4.23 -0.72
CA PHE A 44 8.61 -5.13 -1.85
C PHE A 44 7.55 -6.23 -1.94
N ILE A 45 7.29 -6.92 -0.82
CA ILE A 45 6.27 -7.98 -0.75
C ILE A 45 4.89 -7.42 -1.07
N GLU A 46 4.56 -6.24 -0.56
CA GLU A 46 3.28 -5.61 -0.82
C GLU A 46 3.07 -5.34 -2.32
N ARG A 47 4.05 -4.72 -2.97
CA ARG A 47 4.01 -4.49 -4.43
C ARG A 47 3.87 -5.80 -5.22
N MET A 48 4.54 -6.86 -4.78
CA MET A 48 4.42 -8.19 -5.41
C MET A 48 2.99 -8.73 -5.36
N PHE A 49 2.34 -8.65 -4.21
CA PHE A 49 0.96 -9.09 -4.06
C PHE A 49 -0.05 -8.20 -4.81
N VAL A 50 0.17 -6.89 -4.86
CA VAL A 50 -0.65 -5.99 -5.69
C VAL A 50 -0.53 -6.37 -7.16
N LEU A 51 0.69 -6.60 -7.67
CA LEU A 51 0.89 -7.04 -9.05
C LEU A 51 0.23 -8.40 -9.32
N LYS A 52 0.32 -9.35 -8.38
CA LYS A 52 -0.37 -10.65 -8.48
C LYS A 52 -1.88 -10.48 -8.61
N ARG A 53 -2.50 -9.60 -7.81
CA ARG A 53 -3.94 -9.32 -7.90
C ARG A 53 -4.30 -8.62 -9.21
N TRP A 54 -3.44 -7.73 -9.70
CA TRP A 54 -3.62 -7.09 -11.01
C TRP A 54 -3.61 -8.11 -12.16
N GLN A 55 -2.65 -9.03 -12.16
CA GLN A 55 -2.59 -10.12 -13.13
C GLN A 55 -3.85 -11.00 -13.10
N LYS A 56 -4.39 -11.30 -11.90
CA LYS A 56 -5.67 -12.01 -11.76
C LYS A 56 -6.84 -11.24 -12.37
N LEU A 57 -6.92 -9.93 -12.16
CA LEU A 57 -7.93 -9.07 -12.79
C LEU A 57 -7.84 -9.13 -14.33
N LYS A 58 -6.62 -9.05 -14.88
CA LYS A 58 -6.37 -9.14 -16.32
C LYS A 58 -6.80 -10.50 -16.88
N LYS A 59 -6.44 -11.60 -16.21
CA LYS A 59 -6.84 -12.97 -16.62
C LYS A 59 -8.36 -13.18 -16.61
N LYS A 60 -9.09 -12.48 -15.74
CA LYS A 60 -10.57 -12.51 -15.67
C LYS A 60 -11.27 -11.59 -16.70
N GLY A 61 -10.56 -11.04 -17.69
CA GLY A 61 -11.16 -10.22 -18.74
C GLY A 61 -11.20 -8.70 -18.48
N ALA A 62 -10.56 -8.22 -17.41
CA ALA A 62 -10.27 -6.80 -17.19
C ALA A 62 -11.46 -5.84 -17.39
N SER A 63 -12.57 -6.05 -16.65
CA SER A 63 -13.78 -5.22 -16.75
C SER A 63 -13.66 -3.89 -15.99
N MET A 64 -14.45 -2.89 -16.40
CA MET A 64 -14.49 -1.59 -15.70
C MET A 64 -14.94 -1.73 -14.25
N LYS A 65 -15.97 -2.53 -13.99
CA LYS A 65 -16.37 -2.90 -12.62
C LYS A 65 -15.21 -3.53 -11.86
N GLY A 66 -14.49 -4.46 -12.48
CA GLY A 66 -13.32 -5.11 -11.87
C GLY A 66 -12.20 -4.13 -11.54
N LEU A 67 -11.97 -3.10 -12.36
CA LEU A 67 -10.99 -2.04 -12.08
C LEU A 67 -11.44 -1.15 -10.92
N ILE A 68 -12.72 -0.78 -10.86
CA ILE A 68 -13.30 0.00 -9.74
C ILE A 68 -13.21 -0.80 -8.44
N ASP A 69 -13.59 -2.08 -8.46
CA ASP A 69 -13.46 -3.00 -7.32
C ASP A 69 -11.99 -3.11 -6.88
N PHE A 70 -11.08 -3.32 -7.82
CA PHE A 70 -9.64 -3.38 -7.53
C PHE A 70 -9.13 -2.08 -6.91
N HIS A 71 -9.52 -0.92 -7.45
CA HIS A 71 -9.15 0.37 -6.87
C HIS A 71 -9.68 0.52 -5.45
N THR A 72 -10.95 0.17 -5.25
CA THR A 72 -11.63 0.24 -3.96
C THR A 72 -10.89 -0.58 -2.92
N ASP A 73 -10.55 -1.83 -3.21
CA ASP A 73 -9.89 -2.74 -2.28
C ASP A 73 -8.45 -2.31 -1.89
N HIS A 74 -7.79 -1.45 -2.71
CA HIS A 74 -6.42 -0.97 -2.48
C HIS A 74 -6.34 0.49 -2.05
N LYS A 75 -7.47 1.19 -1.96
CA LYS A 75 -7.52 2.64 -1.81
C LYS A 75 -6.77 3.16 -0.58
N LEU A 76 -6.93 2.50 0.57
CA LEU A 76 -6.20 2.87 1.80
C LEU A 76 -4.69 2.58 1.72
N LEU A 77 -4.31 1.54 0.98
CA LEU A 77 -2.90 1.24 0.71
C LEU A 77 -2.26 2.38 -0.08
N ILE A 78 -2.91 2.81 -1.15
CA ILE A 78 -2.44 3.93 -1.97
C ILE A 78 -2.31 5.20 -1.11
N MET A 79 -3.28 5.47 -0.23
CA MET A 79 -3.23 6.63 0.68
C MET A 79 -2.00 6.58 1.61
N ALA A 80 -1.72 5.42 2.20
CA ALA A 80 -0.58 5.24 3.10
C ALA A 80 0.78 5.43 2.41
N HIS A 81 0.88 5.11 1.12
CA HIS A 81 2.12 5.26 0.34
C HIS A 81 2.23 6.66 -0.29
N SER A 82 1.15 7.16 -0.88
CA SER A 82 1.16 8.43 -1.61
C SER A 82 -0.24 9.06 -1.75
N PRO A 83 -0.55 10.10 -0.96
CA PRO A 83 -1.76 10.91 -1.15
C PRO A 83 -1.90 11.51 -2.55
N LYS A 84 -0.77 11.86 -3.19
CA LYS A 84 -0.73 12.32 -4.58
C LYS A 84 -1.33 11.27 -5.54
N HIS A 85 -0.84 10.04 -5.46
CA HIS A 85 -1.31 8.96 -6.34
C HIS A 85 -2.72 8.50 -5.97
N TYR A 86 -3.11 8.60 -4.69
CA TYR A 86 -4.48 8.36 -4.24
C TYR A 86 -5.47 9.27 -4.99
N SER A 87 -5.21 10.58 -5.02
CA SER A 87 -6.06 11.54 -5.72
C SER A 87 -6.02 11.32 -7.23
N LEU A 88 -4.83 11.13 -7.80
CA LEU A 88 -4.65 10.89 -9.24
C LEU A 88 -5.44 9.67 -9.72
N LEU A 89 -5.27 8.53 -9.05
CA LEU A 89 -5.94 7.27 -9.42
C LEU A 89 -7.44 7.35 -9.19
N GLY A 90 -7.90 8.05 -8.14
CA GLY A 90 -9.32 8.31 -7.94
C GLY A 90 -9.93 9.10 -9.10
N THR A 91 -9.27 10.17 -9.55
CA THR A 91 -9.68 10.96 -10.72
C THR A 91 -9.67 10.12 -12.01
N LEU A 92 -8.67 9.28 -12.18
CA LEU A 92 -8.56 8.38 -13.34
C LEU A 92 -9.73 7.38 -13.40
N ILE A 93 -10.13 6.85 -12.25
CA ILE A 93 -11.29 5.94 -12.11
C ILE A 93 -12.62 6.68 -12.26
N ALA A 94 -12.72 7.96 -11.91
CA ALA A 94 -13.94 8.74 -12.11
C ALA A 94 -14.16 9.12 -13.59
N ASN A 95 -13.08 9.36 -14.34
CA ASN A 95 -13.12 9.88 -15.72
C ASN A 95 -13.09 8.79 -16.82
N THR A 96 -13.83 7.69 -16.63
CA THR A 96 -13.78 6.50 -17.52
C THR A 96 -14.27 6.75 -18.94
N LYS A 97 -15.15 7.74 -19.14
CA LYS A 97 -15.77 8.05 -20.45
C LYS A 97 -14.81 8.70 -21.45
N LYS A 98 -13.69 9.28 -21.01
CA LYS A 98 -12.75 10.04 -21.87
C LYS A 98 -11.59 9.21 -22.42
N ASN A 99 -11.33 8.02 -21.85
CA ASN A 99 -10.15 7.23 -22.15
C ASN A 99 -10.50 5.91 -22.85
N LYS A 100 -9.74 5.54 -23.89
CA LYS A 100 -9.78 4.17 -24.43
C LYS A 100 -9.46 3.18 -23.32
N ARG A 101 -10.24 2.09 -23.21
CA ARG A 101 -10.15 1.12 -22.11
C ARG A 101 -8.73 0.56 -21.91
N GLU A 102 -8.01 0.24 -22.97
CA GLU A 102 -6.65 -0.30 -22.87
C GLU A 102 -5.65 0.73 -22.32
N ASN A 103 -5.77 1.99 -22.74
CA ASN A 103 -4.95 3.09 -22.25
C ASN A 103 -5.21 3.34 -20.77
N LEU A 104 -6.47 3.31 -20.34
CA LEU A 104 -6.87 3.49 -18.94
C LEU A 104 -6.22 2.45 -18.02
N PHE A 105 -6.29 1.16 -18.38
CA PHE A 105 -5.71 0.09 -17.54
C PHE A 105 -4.19 0.23 -17.44
N SER A 106 -3.54 0.56 -18.57
CA SER A 106 -2.09 0.71 -18.64
C SER A 106 -1.60 1.92 -17.84
N GLU A 107 -2.33 3.04 -17.93
CA GLU A 107 -2.06 4.25 -17.15
C GLU A 107 -2.30 4.03 -15.65
N TYR A 108 -3.39 3.35 -15.31
CA TYR A 108 -3.75 3.05 -13.92
C TYR A 108 -2.66 2.23 -13.23
N ILE A 109 -2.24 1.10 -13.82
CA ILE A 109 -1.24 0.23 -13.17
C ILE A 109 0.12 0.90 -13.07
N ARG A 110 0.51 1.72 -14.06
CA ARG A 110 1.77 2.47 -14.02
C ARG A 110 1.80 3.43 -12.83
N ASN A 111 0.78 4.26 -12.70
CA ASN A 111 0.66 5.23 -11.60
C ASN A 111 0.51 4.53 -10.23
N LEU A 112 -0.21 3.40 -10.19
CA LEU A 112 -0.31 2.61 -8.97
C LEU A 112 1.05 2.07 -8.51
N MET A 113 1.81 1.44 -9.41
CA MET A 113 3.11 0.87 -9.06
C MET A 113 4.14 1.96 -8.73
N GLU A 114 4.07 3.11 -9.38
CA GLU A 114 4.88 4.29 -9.02
C GLU A 114 4.56 4.78 -7.60
N GLY A 115 3.28 4.92 -7.26
CA GLY A 115 2.85 5.33 -5.93
C GLY A 115 3.25 4.34 -4.84
N LEU A 116 3.04 3.05 -5.07
CA LEU A 116 3.38 1.99 -4.11
C LEU A 116 4.89 1.75 -3.96
N LYS A 117 5.73 2.23 -4.88
CA LYS A 117 7.19 2.18 -4.73
C LYS A 117 7.70 3.09 -3.60
N LEU A 118 6.94 4.12 -3.25
CA LEU A 118 7.26 4.99 -2.12
C LEU A 118 6.97 4.23 -0.81
N ILE A 119 7.88 4.28 0.15
CA ILE A 119 7.62 3.66 1.47
C ILE A 119 6.55 4.45 2.22
N ALA A 120 5.58 3.73 2.81
CA ALA A 120 4.64 4.31 3.75
C ALA A 120 5.38 4.86 4.98
N THR A 121 5.12 6.13 5.30
CA THR A 121 5.69 6.78 6.48
C THR A 121 4.71 6.70 7.63
N VAL A 122 5.20 6.79 8.87
CA VAL A 122 4.36 6.86 10.07
C VAL A 122 3.29 7.93 9.94
N LYS A 123 3.65 9.12 9.45
CA LYS A 123 2.71 10.21 9.17
C LYS A 123 1.60 9.80 8.19
N LYS A 124 1.93 9.15 7.06
CA LYS A 124 0.92 8.76 6.06
C LYS A 124 0.07 7.58 6.54
N ASN A 125 0.65 6.63 7.27
CA ASN A 125 -0.11 5.58 7.93
C ASN A 125 -1.07 6.15 8.97
N THR A 126 -0.62 7.10 9.80
CA THR A 126 -1.48 7.81 10.77
C THR A 126 -2.67 8.45 10.07
N ASN A 127 -2.45 9.12 8.93
CA ASN A 127 -3.53 9.69 8.13
C ASN A 127 -4.52 8.62 7.63
N ALA A 128 -4.01 7.47 7.18
CA ALA A 128 -4.87 6.35 6.76
C ALA A 128 -5.68 5.78 7.93
N LEU A 129 -5.07 5.59 9.10
CA LEU A 129 -5.74 5.11 10.32
C LEU A 129 -6.85 6.08 10.76
N GLN A 130 -6.57 7.39 10.77
CA GLN A 130 -7.57 8.43 11.07
C GLN A 130 -8.69 8.49 10.04
N HIS A 131 -8.38 8.27 8.75
CA HIS A 131 -9.41 8.16 7.71
C HIS A 131 -10.34 6.97 7.99
N ILE A 132 -9.81 5.82 8.41
CA ILE A 132 -10.60 4.64 8.79
C ILE A 132 -11.42 4.93 10.07
N GLN A 133 -10.82 5.57 11.07
CA GLN A 133 -11.49 5.99 12.31
C GLN A 133 -12.77 6.81 12.02
N GLY A 134 -12.76 7.63 10.97
CA GLY A 134 -13.92 8.42 10.53
C GLY A 134 -15.17 7.59 10.22
N TYR A 135 -15.03 6.34 9.77
CA TYR A 135 -16.16 5.45 9.49
C TYR A 135 -16.91 5.04 10.76
N PHE A 136 -16.27 5.11 11.93
CA PHE A 136 -16.86 4.73 13.20
C PHE A 136 -17.41 5.91 14.01
N LYS A 137 -17.45 7.12 13.43
CA LYS A 137 -17.87 8.35 14.15
C LYS A 137 -19.24 8.24 14.82
N LYS A 138 -20.17 7.48 14.25
CA LYS A 138 -21.53 7.25 14.78
C LYS A 138 -21.69 5.93 15.54
N HIS A 139 -20.63 5.12 15.63
CA HIS A 139 -20.65 3.77 16.18
C HIS A 139 -19.94 3.66 17.52
N LEU A 140 -18.83 4.39 17.71
CA LEU A 140 -18.06 4.36 18.95
C LEU A 140 -18.68 5.25 20.01
N THR A 141 -18.68 4.75 21.25
CA THR A 141 -18.84 5.57 22.44
C THR A 141 -17.70 6.58 22.58
N SER A 142 -17.85 7.55 23.47
CA SER A 142 -16.77 8.53 23.73
C SER A 142 -15.49 7.85 24.22
N ASP A 143 -15.62 6.83 25.07
CA ASP A 143 -14.52 6.08 25.64
C ASP A 143 -13.77 5.24 24.57
N GLU A 144 -14.50 4.41 23.80
CA GLU A 144 -13.92 3.62 22.70
C GLU A 144 -13.22 4.53 21.65
N LYS A 145 -13.78 5.72 21.40
CA LYS A 145 -13.17 6.70 20.50
C LYS A 145 -11.86 7.26 21.06
N GLN A 146 -11.80 7.53 22.36
CA GLN A 146 -10.57 8.00 23.03
C GLN A 146 -9.50 6.91 23.04
N GLU A 147 -9.87 5.66 23.33
CA GLU A 147 -8.96 4.50 23.24
C GLU A 147 -8.35 4.37 21.84
N LEU A 148 -9.18 4.43 20.79
CA LEU A 148 -8.70 4.33 19.41
C LEU A 148 -7.78 5.50 19.04
N LEU A 149 -8.13 6.73 19.43
CA LEU A 149 -7.29 7.90 19.20
C LEU A 149 -5.95 7.80 19.93
N GLY A 150 -5.96 7.37 21.20
CA GLY A 150 -4.75 7.13 21.97
C GLY A 150 -3.86 6.05 21.35
N THR A 151 -4.45 4.97 20.85
CA THR A 151 -3.72 3.91 20.15
C THR A 151 -3.07 4.41 18.85
N ILE A 152 -3.80 5.19 18.04
CA ILE A 152 -3.24 5.81 16.83
C ILE A 152 -2.10 6.79 17.18
N GLU A 153 -2.25 7.55 18.26
CA GLU A 153 -1.23 8.49 18.72
C GLU A 153 0.03 7.79 19.22
N SER A 154 -0.10 6.69 19.97
CA SER A 154 1.03 5.85 20.39
C SER A 154 1.78 5.27 19.18
N TYR A 155 1.07 4.86 18.12
CA TYR A 155 1.69 4.46 16.86
C TYR A 155 2.40 5.64 16.18
N ARG A 156 1.77 6.82 16.15
CA ARG A 156 2.35 8.03 15.53
C ARG A 156 3.66 8.44 16.19
N LYS A 157 3.79 8.22 17.51
CA LYS A 157 5.00 8.43 18.30
C LYS A 157 5.99 7.26 18.25
N GLU A 158 5.68 6.22 17.46
CA GLU A 158 6.49 5.01 17.31
C GLU A 158 6.70 4.26 18.65
N PHE A 159 5.77 4.37 19.60
CA PHE A 159 5.79 3.58 20.85
C PHE A 159 5.23 2.16 20.67
N ILE A 160 4.40 1.97 19.65
CA ILE A 160 3.79 0.68 19.32
C ILE A 160 3.83 0.46 17.81
N PRO A 161 3.86 -0.80 17.33
CA PRO A 161 3.91 -1.10 15.91
C PRO A 161 2.55 -0.88 15.23
N LEU A 162 2.56 -0.71 13.90
CA LEU A 162 1.35 -0.46 13.08
C LEU A 162 0.27 -1.56 13.26
N VAL A 163 0.68 -2.80 13.54
CA VAL A 163 -0.26 -3.92 13.72
C VAL A 163 -1.26 -3.68 14.86
N VAL A 164 -0.90 -2.93 15.90
CA VAL A 164 -1.76 -2.68 17.06
C VAL A 164 -3.00 -1.86 16.68
N PRO A 165 -2.89 -0.62 16.15
CA PRO A 165 -4.06 0.12 15.72
C PRO A 165 -4.83 -0.59 14.58
N VAL A 166 -4.14 -1.32 13.69
CA VAL A 166 -4.80 -2.10 12.64
C VAL A 166 -5.67 -3.22 13.23
N THR A 167 -5.22 -3.89 14.29
CA THR A 167 -5.96 -4.95 14.97
C THR A 167 -7.22 -4.40 15.65
N LEU A 168 -7.09 -3.27 16.36
CA LEU A 168 -8.23 -2.59 16.98
C LEU A 168 -9.26 -2.11 15.92
N LEU A 169 -8.79 -1.53 14.82
CA LEU A 169 -9.67 -1.15 13.71
C LEU A 169 -10.37 -2.38 13.09
N ASN A 170 -9.67 -3.50 12.89
CA ASN A 170 -10.27 -4.74 12.41
C ASN A 170 -11.35 -5.28 13.34
N HIS A 171 -11.16 -5.17 14.66
CA HIS A 171 -12.19 -5.51 15.63
C HIS A 171 -13.45 -4.68 15.40
N TYR A 172 -13.33 -3.35 15.25
CA TYR A 172 -14.47 -2.47 15.01
C TYR A 172 -15.12 -2.69 13.63
N VAL A 173 -14.32 -2.94 12.58
CA VAL A 173 -14.85 -3.30 11.26
C VAL A 173 -15.78 -4.50 11.36
N ARG A 174 -15.35 -5.57 12.07
CA ARG A 174 -16.15 -6.78 12.27
C ARG A 174 -17.36 -6.53 13.16
N LYS A 175 -17.19 -5.80 14.27
CA LYS A 175 -18.27 -5.49 15.25
C LYS A 175 -19.42 -4.73 14.60
N PHE A 176 -19.12 -3.78 13.72
CA PHE A 176 -20.12 -2.92 13.08
C PHE A 176 -20.43 -3.27 11.62
N ASN A 177 -19.85 -4.36 11.10
CA ASN A 177 -20.07 -4.87 9.74
C ASN A 177 -19.86 -3.79 8.64
N ILE A 178 -18.75 -3.07 8.72
CA ILE A 178 -18.43 -1.99 7.77
C ILE A 178 -17.85 -2.58 6.48
N SER A 179 -18.75 -3.07 5.62
CA SER A 179 -18.44 -3.83 4.38
C SER A 179 -17.41 -3.17 3.47
N TYR A 180 -17.40 -1.83 3.38
CA TYR A 180 -16.39 -1.09 2.61
C TYR A 180 -14.97 -1.30 3.14
N LEU A 181 -14.80 -1.32 4.48
CA LEU A 181 -13.50 -1.50 5.14
C LEU A 181 -13.06 -2.96 5.15
N GLU A 182 -13.98 -3.92 5.23
CA GLU A 182 -13.68 -5.36 5.19
C GLU A 182 -12.92 -5.79 3.94
N ARG A 183 -13.11 -5.08 2.83
CA ARG A 183 -12.46 -5.36 1.56
C ARG A 183 -11.06 -4.74 1.42
N GLN A 184 -10.66 -3.86 2.33
CA GLN A 184 -9.42 -3.11 2.23
C GLN A 184 -8.21 -3.98 2.55
N TYR A 185 -7.32 -4.19 1.57
CA TYR A 185 -6.06 -4.90 1.79
C TYR A 185 -5.11 -4.18 2.77
N TYR A 186 -5.34 -2.90 3.03
CA TYR A 186 -4.63 -2.19 4.10
C TYR A 186 -4.93 -2.79 5.49
N LEU A 187 -6.16 -3.24 5.74
CA LEU A 187 -6.58 -3.80 7.03
C LEU A 187 -6.35 -5.30 7.13
N LYS A 188 -6.29 -5.98 5.99
CA LYS A 188 -5.91 -7.39 5.87
C LYS A 188 -4.56 -7.48 5.17
N PRO A 189 -3.44 -7.20 5.87
CA PRO A 189 -2.13 -7.36 5.26
C PRO A 189 -1.94 -8.82 4.80
N HIS A 190 -0.84 -9.03 4.07
CA HIS A 190 -0.39 -10.34 3.60
C HIS A 190 -0.41 -11.41 4.71
N PRO A 191 -0.30 -12.72 4.38
CA PRO A 191 -0.38 -13.79 5.36
C PRO A 191 0.37 -13.43 6.64
N VAL A 192 -0.31 -13.53 7.78
CA VAL A 192 0.13 -13.01 9.09
C VAL A 192 1.52 -13.55 9.45
N GLU A 193 1.84 -14.74 8.94
CA GLU A 193 3.10 -15.46 9.03
C GLU A 193 4.29 -14.66 8.47
N LEU A 194 4.05 -13.67 7.60
CA LEU A 194 5.10 -12.80 7.08
C LEU A 194 5.51 -11.69 8.06
N MET A 195 4.77 -11.50 9.16
CA MET A 195 5.07 -10.61 10.29
C MET A 195 5.41 -9.15 9.92
N LEU A 196 5.02 -8.70 8.72
CA LEU A 196 5.56 -7.48 8.10
C LEU A 196 5.30 -6.20 8.90
N ARG A 197 4.25 -6.18 9.74
CA ARG A 197 3.83 -4.99 10.50
C ARG A 197 4.14 -5.03 12.00
N ASN A 198 4.94 -6.01 12.43
CA ASN A 198 5.21 -6.26 13.86
C ASN A 198 6.42 -5.50 14.40
N HIS A 199 6.92 -4.51 13.66
CA HIS A 199 8.20 -3.87 13.92
C HIS A 199 7.95 -2.45 14.43
N VAL A 200 8.74 -2.02 15.41
CA VAL A 200 8.80 -0.63 15.90
C VAL A 200 10.02 0.04 15.27
#